data_AF-A0AAW9L6W8-F1
#
_entry.id   AF-A0AAW9L6W8-F1
#
_cell.length_a   1.000
_cell.length_b   1.000
_cell.length_c   1.000
_cell.angle_alpha   90.00
_cell.angle_beta   90.00
_cell.angle_gamma   90.00
#
_symmetry.space_group_name_H-M   'P 1'
#
loop_
_entity.id
_entity.type
_entity.pdbx_description
1 polymer ?
#
loop_
_entity_poly.entity_id
_entity_poly.type
_entity_poly.pdbx_seq_one_letter_code
_entity_poly.pdbx_strand_id
1 'polypeptide(L)'
;MVAVLSVGLTVGPASELVAARRAFAPAKLVAALGRSALSRSYALAAELGRYYALVGAVAAALAGLVGFGTLAGPLLFVVGWCLLFPAVVDYLLHRPRVDPLRYAWWYVLDALAYQVGAYRGAVTHRTVAHLAPRTRFALAL
;
A
#
# COMPACT_ATOMS: atom_id res chain seq x y z
N MET A 1 0.95 14.37 24.59
CA MET A 1 -0.47 14.22 24.22
C MET A 1 -1.24 13.27 25.15
N VAL A 2 -0.95 13.26 26.46
CA VAL A 2 -1.57 12.34 27.45
C VAL A 2 -2.40 13.09 28.51
N ALA A 3 -2.33 14.41 28.56
CA ALA A 3 -2.89 15.21 29.66
C ALA A 3 -4.34 15.72 29.46
N VAL A 4 -4.99 15.44 28.33
CA VAL A 4 -6.36 15.95 28.04
C VAL A 4 -7.46 14.95 28.46
N LEU A 5 -7.10 13.72 28.81
CA LEU A 5 -8.07 12.67 29.18
C LEU A 5 -8.50 12.69 30.66
N SER A 6 -7.87 13.49 31.51
CA SER A 6 -8.12 13.49 32.96
C SER A 6 -9.18 14.50 33.44
N VAL A 7 -9.63 15.44 32.60
CA VAL A 7 -10.54 16.53 33.03
C VAL A 7 -12.02 16.27 32.72
N GLY A 8 -12.35 15.28 31.88
CA GLY A 8 -13.73 15.00 31.45
C GLY A 8 -14.47 13.89 32.22
N LEU A 9 -13.86 13.30 33.25
CA LEU A 9 -14.38 12.08 33.91
C LEU A 9 -15.12 12.33 35.24
N THR A 10 -15.34 13.58 35.64
CA THR A 10 -15.83 13.86 37.00
C THR A 10 -17.35 14.06 37.15
N VAL A 11 -18.15 14.37 36.12
CA VAL A 11 -19.62 14.45 36.28
C VAL A 11 -20.35 14.17 34.95
N GLY A 12 -20.42 12.90 34.52
CA GLY A 12 -21.27 12.47 33.40
C GLY A 12 -22.25 11.40 33.88
N PRO A 13 -23.55 11.42 33.46
CA PRO A 13 -24.52 10.42 33.88
C PRO A 13 -24.03 9.01 33.52
N ALA A 14 -24.33 8.00 34.34
CA ALA A 14 -23.83 6.63 34.17
C ALA A 14 -24.10 6.03 32.76
N SER A 15 -25.08 6.55 32.04
CA SER A 15 -25.37 6.25 30.63
C SER A 15 -24.24 6.65 29.67
N GLU A 16 -23.52 7.76 29.92
CA GLU A 16 -22.37 8.20 29.13
C GLU A 16 -21.13 7.32 29.36
N LEU A 17 -20.92 6.84 30.59
CA LEU A 17 -19.84 5.89 30.89
C LEU A 17 -20.08 4.52 30.23
N VAL A 18 -21.32 4.06 30.17
CA VAL A 18 -21.69 2.81 29.47
C VAL A 18 -21.60 2.99 27.95
N ALA A 19 -21.99 4.16 27.42
CA ALA A 19 -21.82 4.50 26.01
C ALA A 19 -20.34 4.61 25.61
N ALA A 20 -19.51 5.24 26.44
CA ALA A 20 -18.07 5.31 26.27
C ALA A 20 -17.42 3.91 26.33
N ARG A 21 -17.79 3.06 27.30
CA ARG A 21 -17.31 1.66 27.36
C ARG A 21 -17.70 0.83 26.13
N ARG A 22 -18.90 1.04 25.58
CA ARG A 22 -19.35 0.40 24.32
C ARG A 22 -18.69 1.01 23.06
N ALA A 23 -18.21 2.25 23.15
CA ALA A 23 -17.39 2.89 22.11
C ALA A 23 -15.95 2.34 22.13
N PHE A 24 -15.40 2.08 23.32
CA PHE A 24 -14.10 1.43 23.55
C PHE A 24 -14.18 -0.11 23.59
N ALA A 25 -15.14 -0.71 22.89
CA ALA A 25 -15.14 -2.16 22.74
C ALA A 25 -13.83 -2.58 22.03
N PRO A 26 -13.03 -3.51 22.59
CA PRO A 26 -11.72 -3.88 22.04
C PRO A 26 -11.82 -4.36 20.59
N ALA A 27 -12.94 -4.98 20.22
CA ALA A 27 -13.24 -5.36 18.84
C ALA A 27 -13.28 -4.17 17.86
N LYS A 28 -13.82 -3.00 18.27
CA LYS A 28 -13.83 -1.79 17.44
C LYS A 28 -12.43 -1.20 17.29
N LEU A 29 -11.62 -1.26 18.34
CA LEU A 29 -10.23 -0.84 18.28
C LEU A 29 -9.42 -1.74 17.34
N VAL A 30 -9.55 -3.06 17.47
CA VAL A 30 -8.91 -4.04 16.57
C VAL A 30 -9.35 -3.83 15.13
N ALA A 31 -10.64 -3.60 14.88
CA ALA A 31 -11.14 -3.29 13.54
C ALA A 31 -10.59 -1.97 12.99
N ALA A 32 -10.48 -0.93 13.82
CA ALA A 32 -9.91 0.36 13.43
C ALA A 32 -8.41 0.25 13.11
N LEU A 33 -7.65 -0.46 13.94
CA LEU A 33 -6.22 -0.74 13.71
C LEU A 33 -6.03 -1.58 12.45
N GLY A 34 -6.83 -2.63 12.26
CA GLY A 34 -6.81 -3.45 11.05
C GLY A 34 -7.10 -2.64 9.79
N ARG A 35 -8.12 -1.76 9.81
CA ARG A 35 -8.42 -0.86 8.70
C ARG A 35 -7.28 0.12 8.42
N SER A 36 -6.68 0.69 9.46
CA SER A 36 -5.54 1.60 9.32
C SER A 36 -4.31 0.89 8.73
N ALA A 37 -4.03 -0.33 9.18
CA ALA A 37 -2.93 -1.14 8.66
C ALA A 37 -3.16 -1.50 7.19
N LEU A 38 -4.35 -2.00 6.84
CA LEU A 38 -4.71 -2.31 5.45
C LEU A 38 -4.64 -1.09 4.54
N SER A 39 -5.14 0.06 4.98
CA SER A 39 -5.11 1.31 4.21
C SER A 39 -3.67 1.78 3.96
N ARG A 40 -2.80 1.72 4.97
CA ARG A 40 -1.37 2.05 4.81
C ARG A 40 -0.65 1.07 3.90
N SER A 41 -0.87 -0.23 4.09
CA SER A 41 -0.31 -1.27 3.23
C SER A 41 -0.78 -1.12 1.79
N TYR A 42 -2.05 -0.75 1.56
CA TYR A 42 -2.60 -0.49 0.23
C TYR A 42 -1.93 0.73 -0.40
N ALA A 43 -1.84 1.85 0.32
CA ALA A 43 -1.20 3.06 -0.19
C ALA A 43 0.27 2.81 -0.55
N LEU A 44 1.00 2.11 0.32
CA LEU A 44 2.39 1.73 0.08
C LEU A 44 2.53 0.79 -1.12
N ALA A 45 1.72 -0.27 -1.18
CA ALA A 45 1.72 -1.22 -2.28
C ALA A 45 1.37 -0.54 -3.60
N ALA A 46 0.39 0.36 -3.62
CA ALA A 46 -0.01 1.10 -4.80
C ALA A 46 1.09 2.05 -5.29
N GLU A 47 1.74 2.80 -4.39
CA GLU A 47 2.84 3.69 -4.77
C GLU A 47 4.07 2.88 -5.26
N LEU A 48 4.44 1.83 -4.54
CA LEU A 48 5.54 0.94 -4.94
C LEU A 48 5.25 0.23 -6.26
N GLY A 49 4.04 -0.30 -6.38
CA GLY A 49 3.52 -0.98 -7.57
C GLY A 49 3.50 -0.06 -8.78
N ARG A 50 3.17 1.22 -8.58
CA ARG A 50 3.06 2.22 -9.66
C ARG A 50 4.41 2.74 -10.15
N TYR A 51 5.46 2.78 -9.33
CA TYR A 51 6.74 3.40 -9.74
C TYR A 51 7.96 2.48 -9.68
N TYR A 52 7.94 1.41 -8.89
CA TYR A 52 9.13 0.61 -8.62
C TYR A 52 8.97 -0.88 -8.95
N ALA A 53 7.79 -1.34 -9.37
CA ALA A 53 7.55 -2.75 -9.68
C ALA A 53 8.46 -3.29 -10.79
N LEU A 54 8.59 -2.57 -11.91
CA LEU A 54 9.47 -2.98 -13.01
C LEU A 54 10.94 -3.04 -12.58
N VAL A 55 11.42 -2.02 -11.86
CA VAL A 55 12.80 -1.98 -11.35
C VAL A 55 13.04 -3.14 -10.37
N GLY A 56 12.08 -3.39 -9.48
CA GLY A 56 12.11 -4.54 -8.57
C GLY A 56 12.13 -5.87 -9.31
N ALA A 57 11.31 -6.04 -10.35
CA ALA A 57 11.28 -7.25 -11.17
C ALA A 57 12.62 -7.50 -11.88
N VAL A 58 13.22 -6.45 -12.45
CA VAL A 58 14.55 -6.52 -13.07
C VAL A 58 15.61 -6.88 -12.03
N ALA A 59 15.60 -6.24 -10.85
CA ALA A 59 16.52 -6.57 -9.78
C ALA A 59 16.38 -8.02 -9.29
N ALA A 60 15.15 -8.53 -9.22
CA ALA A 60 14.88 -9.93 -8.85
C ALA A 60 15.45 -10.91 -9.87
N ALA A 61 15.22 -10.63 -11.16
CA ALA A 61 15.73 -11.45 -12.26
C ALA A 61 17.26 -11.48 -12.24
N LEU A 62 17.91 -10.31 -12.09
CA LEU A 62 19.37 -10.22 -11.99
C LEU A 62 19.90 -10.94 -10.76
N ALA A 63 19.25 -10.80 -9.60
CA ALA A 63 19.64 -11.53 -8.39
C ALA A 63 19.58 -13.06 -8.60
N GLY A 64 18.54 -13.55 -9.26
CA GLY A 64 18.41 -14.97 -9.60
C GLY A 64 19.52 -15.45 -10.56
N LEU A 65 19.82 -14.68 -11.59
CA LEU A 65 20.85 -15.00 -12.58
C LEU A 65 22.28 -15.01 -12.01
N VAL A 66 22.57 -14.11 -11.06
CA VAL A 66 23.91 -13.98 -10.44
C VAL A 66 24.12 -14.98 -9.28
N GLY A 67 23.12 -15.81 -8.97
CA GLY A 67 23.21 -16.85 -7.94
C GLY A 67 22.74 -16.41 -6.54
N PHE A 68 22.17 -15.21 -6.40
CA PHE A 68 21.50 -14.75 -5.19
C PHE A 68 20.03 -15.20 -5.14
N GLY A 69 19.78 -16.49 -5.42
CA GLY A 69 18.43 -17.05 -5.50
C GLY A 69 17.61 -16.87 -4.21
N THR A 70 18.29 -16.85 -3.05
CA THR A 70 17.67 -16.59 -1.74
C THR A 70 17.07 -15.19 -1.63
N LEU A 71 17.58 -14.21 -2.37
CA LEU A 71 17.04 -12.84 -2.43
C LEU A 71 16.02 -12.68 -3.55
N ALA A 72 16.18 -13.40 -4.66
CA ALA A 72 15.29 -13.32 -5.82
C ALA A 72 13.83 -13.67 -5.46
N GLY A 73 13.62 -14.76 -4.72
CA GLY A 73 12.28 -15.21 -4.31
C GLY A 73 11.51 -14.17 -3.48
N PRO A 74 12.05 -13.70 -2.34
CA PRO A 74 11.42 -12.64 -1.54
C PRO A 74 11.19 -11.35 -2.33
N LEU A 75 12.12 -10.96 -3.21
CA LEU A 75 11.96 -9.75 -4.01
C LEU A 75 10.80 -9.89 -5.02
N LEU A 76 10.69 -11.04 -5.70
CA LEU A 76 9.55 -11.35 -6.57
C LEU A 76 8.24 -11.36 -5.80
N PHE A 77 8.22 -11.91 -4.59
CA PHE A 77 7.04 -11.89 -3.74
C PHE A 77 6.61 -10.44 -3.43
N VAL A 78 7.55 -9.58 -3.03
CA VAL A 78 7.24 -8.16 -2.74
C VAL A 78 6.74 -7.43 -3.98
N VAL A 79 7.36 -7.65 -5.15
CA VAL A 79 6.92 -7.06 -6.42
C VAL A 79 5.51 -7.56 -6.77
N GLY A 80 5.28 -8.87 -6.68
CA GLY A 80 3.97 -9.47 -6.91
C GLY A 80 2.91 -8.92 -5.96
N TRP A 81 3.24 -8.76 -4.69
CA TRP A 81 2.36 -8.14 -3.70
C TRP A 81 2.01 -6.69 -4.07
N CYS A 82 3.01 -5.88 -4.45
CA CYS A 82 2.79 -4.47 -4.83
C CYS A 82 1.93 -4.32 -6.08
N LEU A 83 1.97 -5.29 -7.00
CA LEU A 83 1.16 -5.28 -8.22
C LEU A 83 -0.26 -5.84 -7.98
N LEU A 84 -0.36 -6.99 -7.30
CA LEU A 84 -1.61 -7.73 -7.18
C LEU A 84 -2.48 -7.25 -6.02
N PHE A 85 -1.90 -6.80 -4.90
CA PHE A 85 -2.69 -6.38 -3.75
C PHE A 85 -3.61 -5.19 -4.08
N PRO A 86 -3.13 -4.11 -4.72
CA PRO A 86 -4.02 -3.03 -5.16
C PRO A 86 -5.08 -3.50 -6.17
N ALA A 87 -4.71 -4.37 -7.11
CA ALA A 87 -5.64 -4.94 -8.11
C ALA A 87 -6.77 -5.73 -7.45
N VAL A 88 -6.44 -6.57 -6.45
CA VAL A 88 -7.42 -7.35 -5.68
C VAL A 88 -8.36 -6.43 -4.91
N VAL A 89 -7.82 -5.41 -4.23
CA VAL A 89 -8.65 -4.43 -3.51
C VAL A 89 -9.58 -3.69 -4.48
N ASP A 90 -9.07 -3.23 -5.62
CA ASP A 90 -9.87 -2.50 -6.62
C ASP A 90 -10.97 -3.37 -7.22
N TYR A 91 -10.66 -4.64 -7.54
CA TYR A 91 -11.63 -5.63 -8.01
C TYR A 91 -12.73 -5.89 -6.98
N LEU A 92 -12.38 -6.06 -5.70
CA LEU A 92 -13.34 -6.33 -4.64
C LEU A 92 -14.26 -5.13 -4.35
N LEU A 93 -13.75 -3.91 -4.50
CA LEU A 93 -14.50 -2.67 -4.32
C LEU A 93 -15.47 -2.42 -5.48
N HIS A 94 -15.01 -2.54 -6.72
CA HIS A 94 -15.79 -2.21 -7.90
C HIS A 94 -16.64 -3.37 -8.43
N ARG A 95 -16.29 -4.61 -8.06
CA ARG A 95 -16.95 -5.86 -8.48
C ARG A 95 -17.32 -5.87 -9.97
N PRO A 96 -16.34 -5.65 -10.86
CA PRO A 96 -16.62 -5.54 -12.27
C PRO A 96 -17.09 -6.90 -12.81
N ARG A 97 -17.95 -6.89 -13.84
CA ARG A 97 -18.49 -8.11 -14.47
C ARG A 97 -17.51 -8.73 -15.48
N VAL A 98 -16.25 -8.88 -15.07
CA VAL A 98 -15.17 -9.49 -15.87
C VAL A 98 -14.48 -10.57 -15.06
N ASP A 99 -13.89 -11.54 -15.74
CA ASP A 99 -13.08 -12.58 -15.11
C ASP A 99 -11.95 -11.97 -14.25
N PRO A 100 -11.78 -12.39 -12.98
CA PRO A 100 -10.75 -11.85 -12.09
C PRO A 100 -9.34 -11.90 -12.67
N LEU A 101 -8.99 -12.97 -13.38
CA LEU A 101 -7.65 -13.13 -13.96
C LEU A 101 -7.42 -12.15 -15.10
N ARG A 102 -8.40 -11.99 -16.00
CA ARG A 102 -8.35 -10.97 -17.06
C ARG A 102 -8.23 -9.56 -16.50
N TYR A 103 -8.97 -9.25 -15.44
CA TYR A 103 -8.90 -7.95 -14.78
C TYR A 103 -7.52 -7.70 -14.16
N ALA A 104 -6.99 -8.67 -13.40
CA ALA A 104 -5.66 -8.57 -12.81
C ALA A 104 -4.57 -8.41 -13.87
N TRP A 105 -4.66 -9.15 -14.97
CA TRP A 105 -3.73 -9.03 -16.09
C TRP A 105 -3.76 -7.63 -16.72
N TRP A 106 -4.96 -7.10 -16.98
CA TRP A 106 -5.12 -5.74 -17.48
C TRP A 106 -4.55 -4.70 -16.53
N TYR A 107 -4.80 -4.84 -15.23
CA TYR A 107 -4.29 -3.95 -14.21
C TYR A 107 -2.75 -3.95 -14.18
N VAL A 108 -2.13 -5.13 -14.23
CA VAL A 108 -0.66 -5.26 -14.25
C VAL A 108 -0.09 -4.65 -15.53
N LEU A 109 -0.68 -4.91 -16.69
CA LEU A 109 -0.22 -4.35 -17.95
C LEU A 109 -0.30 -2.82 -17.96
N ASP A 110 -1.40 -2.24 -17.45
CA ASP A 110 -1.55 -0.79 -17.34
C ASP A 110 -0.49 -0.18 -16.41
N ALA A 111 -0.25 -0.81 -15.25
CA ALA A 111 0.78 -0.38 -14.31
C ALA A 111 2.19 -0.40 -14.93
N LEU A 112 2.52 -1.47 -15.68
CA LEU A 112 3.81 -1.58 -16.36
C LEU A 112 3.95 -0.59 -17.53
N ALA A 113 2.89 -0.40 -18.32
CA ALA A 113 2.87 0.57 -19.41
C ALA A 113 3.08 2.00 -18.88
N TYR A 114 2.40 2.34 -17.79
CA TYR A 114 2.58 3.60 -17.09
C TYR A 114 4.02 3.79 -16.62
N GLN A 115 4.64 2.76 -16.04
CA GLN A 115 6.04 2.82 -15.60
C GLN A 115 6.98 3.09 -16.77
N VAL A 116 6.87 2.33 -17.85
CA VAL A 116 7.70 2.53 -19.04
C VAL A 116 7.58 3.97 -19.55
N GLY A 117 6.35 4.51 -19.63
CA GLY A 117 6.10 5.90 -19.99
C GLY A 117 6.75 6.91 -19.02
N ALA A 118 6.59 6.70 -17.72
CA ALA A 118 7.14 7.57 -16.68
C ALA A 118 8.68 7.59 -16.69
N TYR A 119 9.33 6.42 -16.74
CA TYR A 119 10.79 6.33 -16.82
C TYR A 119 11.33 6.92 -18.13
N ARG A 120 10.69 6.63 -19.27
CA ARG A 120 11.06 7.21 -20.56
C ARG A 120 10.97 8.74 -20.52
N GLY A 121 9.86 9.29 -20.02
CA GLY A 121 9.68 10.73 -19.88
C GLY A 121 10.73 11.36 -18.98
N ALA A 122 10.98 10.74 -17.82
CA ALA A 122 11.98 11.23 -16.86
C ALA A 122 13.40 11.24 -17.44
N VAL A 123 13.78 10.22 -18.20
CA VAL A 123 15.08 10.16 -18.89
C VAL A 123 15.16 11.20 -20.01
N THR A 124 14.11 11.31 -20.84
CA THR A 124 14.06 12.24 -21.98
C THR A 124 14.20 13.70 -21.53
N HIS A 125 13.55 14.07 -20.42
CA HIS A 125 13.56 15.43 -19.89
C HIS A 125 14.59 15.66 -18.78
N ARG A 126 15.45 14.68 -18.47
CA ARG A 126 16.45 14.73 -17.39
C ARG A 126 15.85 15.05 -16.01
N THR A 127 14.65 14.56 -15.75
CA THR A 127 13.85 14.78 -14.54
C THR A 127 13.78 13.53 -13.66
N VAL A 128 14.82 12.68 -13.69
CA VAL A 128 14.88 11.41 -12.94
C VAL A 128 14.79 11.61 -11.41
N ALA A 129 15.16 12.78 -10.90
CA ALA A 129 15.00 13.13 -9.49
C ALA A 129 13.55 12.98 -8.96
N HIS A 130 12.54 13.11 -9.84
CA HIS A 130 11.13 12.91 -9.49
C HIS A 130 10.74 11.44 -9.25
N LEU A 131 11.59 10.50 -9.68
CA LEU A 131 11.44 9.07 -9.46
C LEU A 131 12.25 8.58 -8.25
N ALA A 132 12.96 9.47 -7.55
CA ALA A 132 13.70 9.09 -6.35
C ALA A 132 12.74 8.81 -5.18
N PRO A 133 12.88 7.66 -4.47
CA PRO A 133 12.02 7.35 -3.32
C PRO A 133 12.03 8.44 -2.26
N ARG A 134 13.21 9.04 -2.03
CA ARG A 134 13.42 10.05 -0.99
C ARG A 134 12.58 11.31 -1.19
N THR A 135 12.32 11.71 -2.44
CA THR A 135 11.54 12.93 -2.71
C THR A 135 10.03 12.69 -2.60
N ARG A 136 9.59 11.43 -2.71
CA ARG A 136 8.16 11.06 -2.68
C ARG A 136 7.66 10.59 -1.33
N PHE A 137 8.47 9.84 -0.59
CA PHE A 137 8.11 9.39 0.75
C PHE A 137 8.39 10.44 1.83
N ALA A 138 8.93 11.62 1.46
CA ALA A 138 9.20 12.72 2.39
C ALA A 138 7.93 13.38 2.99
N LEU A 139 6.72 13.03 2.51
CA LEU A 139 5.46 13.64 2.95
C LEU A 139 4.62 12.77 3.92
N ALA A 140 5.17 11.69 4.49
CA ALA A 140 4.38 10.79 5.34
C ALA A 140 5.15 10.14 6.52
N LEU A 141 5.96 10.92 7.24
CA LEU A 141 6.41 10.58 8.59
C LEU A 141 6.18 11.75 9.54
#